data_AF-A0A7W8EI02-F1
#
_entry.id   AF-A0A7W8EI02-F1
#
_cell.length_a   1.000
_cell.length_b   1.000
_cell.length_c   1.000
_cell.angle_alpha   90.00
_cell.angle_beta   90.00
_cell.angle_gamma   90.00
#
_symmetry.space_group_name_H-M   'P 1'
#
loop_
_entity.id
_entity.type
_entity.pdbx_description
1 polymer ?
#
loop_
_entity_poly.entity_id
_entity_poly.type
_entity_poly.pdbx_seq_one_letter_code
_entity_poly.pdbx_strand_id
1 'polypeptide(L)' 'MWLRNREGTEPLSARSPVRARRILSVIALVVGVALAVFFVQRAMSTGADVWRWEAAIAGFVAVVAAADLLVLRHRR' A
#
# COMPACT_ATOMS: atom_id res chain seq x y z
N MET A 1 35.61 4.74 -18.47
CA MET A 1 34.63 5.30 -17.50
C MET A 1 33.42 5.86 -18.24
N TRP A 2 32.46 5.03 -18.65
CA TRP A 2 31.35 5.46 -19.53
C TRP A 2 29.97 4.96 -19.08
N LEU A 3 29.81 4.63 -17.79
CA LEU A 3 28.55 4.09 -17.23
C LEU A 3 28.03 4.93 -16.05
N ARG A 4 28.21 6.25 -16.10
CA ARG A 4 27.72 7.16 -15.06
C ARG A 4 27.02 8.38 -15.63
N ASN A 5 26.22 8.18 -16.68
CA ASN A 5 25.20 9.17 -17.02
C ASN A 5 23.94 8.48 -17.54
N ARG A 6 23.13 7.98 -16.59
CA ARG A 6 21.70 7.74 -16.80
C ARG A 6 20.93 8.97 -16.28
N GLU A 7 21.28 10.14 -16.79
CA GLU A 7 20.39 11.30 -16.68
C GLU A 7 19.28 11.08 -17.69
N GLY A 8 18.23 10.39 -17.25
CA GLY A 8 16.94 10.46 -17.94
C GLY A 8 16.51 11.92 -17.97
N THR A 9 16.06 12.38 -19.12
CA THR A 9 15.41 13.68 -19.34
C THR A 9 14.06 13.79 -18.62
N GLU A 10 13.88 13.12 -17.48
CA GLU A 10 12.67 13.16 -16.69
C GLU A 10 12.60 14.51 -15.97
N PRO A 11 11.54 15.31 -16.17
CA PRO A 11 11.41 16.60 -15.52
C PRO A 11 11.49 16.42 -14.00
N LEU A 12 12.14 17.34 -13.29
CA LEU A 12 12.31 17.32 -11.82
C LEU A 12 10.97 17.21 -11.05
N SER A 13 9.82 17.44 -11.71
CA SER A 13 8.48 17.13 -11.21
C SER A 13 8.22 15.63 -11.01
N ALA A 14 9.01 14.74 -11.61
CA ALA A 14 8.97 13.28 -11.44
C ALA A 14 9.31 12.81 -10.01
N ARG A 15 9.84 13.68 -9.14
CA ARG A 15 9.89 13.42 -7.69
C ARG A 15 8.51 13.43 -7.03
N SER A 16 7.54 14.17 -7.58
CA SER A 16 6.17 14.26 -7.06
C SER A 16 5.39 12.93 -7.16
N PRO A 17 5.39 12.18 -8.28
CA PRO A 17 4.64 10.92 -8.37
C PRO A 17 5.16 9.85 -7.42
N VAL A 18 6.49 9.74 -7.19
CA VAL A 18 7.04 8.77 -6.22
C VAL A 18 6.65 9.12 -4.79
N ARG A 19 6.64 10.42 -4.43
CA ARG A 19 6.22 10.88 -3.11
C ARG A 19 4.71 10.69 -2.90
N ALA A 20 3.90 11.02 -3.89
CA ALA A 20 2.45 10.80 -3.87
C ALA A 20 2.12 9.31 -3.72
N ARG A 21 2.77 8.44 -4.50
CA ARG A 21 2.60 6.99 -4.41
C ARG A 21 2.94 6.46 -3.02
N ARG A 22 4.06 6.91 -2.43
CA ARG A 22 4.40 6.55 -1.05
C ARG A 22 3.32 7.00 -0.06
N ILE A 23 2.82 8.23 -0.17
CA ILE A 23 1.78 8.74 0.75
C ILE A 23 0.49 7.93 0.59
N LEU A 24 0.04 7.71 -0.65
CA LEU A 24 -1.16 6.93 -0.93
C LEU A 24 -1.02 5.48 -0.43
N SER A 25 0.13 4.84 -0.62
CA SER A 25 0.38 3.47 -0.13
C SER A 25 0.45 3.42 1.41
N VAL A 26 0.96 4.45 2.08
CA VAL A 26 0.88 4.54 3.56
C VAL A 26 -0.57 4.69 4.01
N ILE A 27 -1.35 5.57 3.38
CA ILE A 27 -2.76 5.77 3.73
C ILE A 27 -3.55 4.48 3.50
N ALA A 28 -3.36 3.84 2.34
CA ALA A 28 -4.00 2.57 1.99
C ALA A 28 -3.63 1.45 2.98
N LEU A 29 -2.37 1.39 3.43
CA LEU A 29 -1.95 0.43 4.44
C LEU A 29 -2.66 0.67 5.77
N VAL A 30 -2.65 1.91 6.28
CA VAL A 30 -3.27 2.25 7.57
C VAL A 30 -4.78 1.98 7.53
N VAL A 31 -5.47 2.44 6.49
CA VAL A 31 -6.91 2.25 6.33
C VAL A 31 -7.25 0.77 6.15
N GLY A 32 -6.48 0.05 5.32
CA GLY A 32 -6.68 -1.38 5.10
C GLY A 32 -6.54 -2.20 6.37
N VAL A 33 -5.52 -1.92 7.19
CA VAL A 33 -5.33 -2.59 8.50
C VAL A 33 -6.48 -2.25 9.45
N ALA A 34 -6.88 -0.98 9.56
CA ALA A 34 -7.97 -0.57 10.44
C ALA A 34 -9.30 -1.25 10.06
N LEU A 35 -9.62 -1.29 8.77
CA LEU A 35 -10.81 -1.99 8.26
C LEU A 35 -10.74 -3.49 8.48
N ALA A 36 -9.58 -4.12 8.26
CA ALA A 36 -9.41 -5.55 8.52
C ALA A 36 -9.71 -5.89 10.00
N VAL A 37 -9.16 -5.12 10.93
CA VAL A 37 -9.44 -5.30 12.37
C VAL A 37 -10.92 -5.10 12.67
N PHE A 38 -11.54 -4.05 12.13
CA PHE A 38 -12.96 -3.78 12.31
C PHE A 38 -13.85 -4.93 11.81
N PHE A 39 -13.59 -5.42 10.59
CA PHE A 39 -14.36 -6.51 10.00
C PHE A 39 -14.15 -7.84 10.72
N VAL A 40 -12.92 -8.13 11.20
CA VAL A 40 -12.68 -9.30 12.06
C VAL A 40 -13.51 -9.20 13.34
N GLN A 41 -13.52 -8.04 14.00
CA GLN A 41 -14.30 -7.85 15.22
C GLN A 41 -15.83 -7.95 14.96
N ARG A 42 -16.29 -7.49 13.80
CA ARG A 42 -17.69 -7.66 13.36
C ARG A 42 -18.01 -9.12 13.04
N ALA A 43 -17.11 -9.85 12.40
CA ALA A 43 -17.26 -11.27 12.12
C ALA A 43 -17.37 -12.09 13.42
N MET A 44 -16.55 -11.78 14.42
CA MET A 44 -16.60 -12.44 15.72
C MET A 44 -17.88 -12.13 16.50
N SER A 45 -18.40 -10.90 16.40
CA SER A 45 -19.60 -10.49 17.16
C SER A 45 -20.91 -10.91 16.51
N THR A 46 -20.97 -10.99 15.18
CA THR A 46 -22.22 -11.31 14.45
C THR A 46 -22.28 -12.74 13.93
N GLY A 47 -21.14 -13.41 13.78
CA GLY A 47 -21.06 -14.76 13.18
C GLY A 47 -21.38 -14.82 11.69
N ALA A 48 -21.63 -13.69 11.03
CA ALA A 48 -21.96 -13.67 9.60
C ALA A 48 -20.70 -13.77 8.73
N ASP A 49 -20.72 -14.66 7.74
CA ASP A 49 -19.58 -14.93 6.86
C ASP A 49 -19.21 -13.75 5.96
N VAL A 50 -20.13 -12.82 5.69
CA VAL A 50 -19.86 -11.60 4.90
C VAL A 50 -18.69 -10.81 5.51
N TRP A 51 -18.67 -10.65 6.83
CA TRP A 51 -17.61 -9.92 7.52
C TRP A 51 -16.25 -10.63 7.44
N ARG A 52 -16.23 -11.97 7.32
CA ARG A 52 -14.98 -12.72 7.10
C ARG A 52 -14.40 -12.43 5.72
N TRP A 53 -15.25 -12.38 4.70
CA TRP A 53 -14.82 -12.03 3.35
C TRP A 53 -14.35 -10.57 3.25
N GLU A 54 -15.06 -9.64 3.89
CA GLU A 54 -14.65 -8.24 3.94
C GLU A 54 -13.31 -8.05 4.66
N ALA A 55 -13.09 -8.76 5.78
CA ALA A 55 -11.81 -8.79 6.47
C ALA A 55 -10.67 -9.33 5.59
N ALA A 56 -10.93 -10.39 4.82
CA ALA A 56 -9.94 -10.96 3.90
C ALA A 56 -9.56 -9.98 2.79
N ILE A 57 -10.53 -9.28 2.21
CA ILE A 57 -10.28 -8.27 1.16
C ILE A 57 -9.49 -7.08 1.74
N ALA A 58 -9.90 -6.57 2.91
CA ALA A 58 -9.20 -5.47 3.57
C ALA A 58 -7.74 -5.86 3.91
N GLY A 59 -7.54 -7.09 4.40
CA GLY A 59 -6.21 -7.64 4.66
C GLY A 59 -5.36 -7.76 3.39
N PHE A 60 -5.95 -8.22 2.28
CA PHE A 60 -5.26 -8.31 1.00
C PHE A 60 -4.81 -6.93 0.49
N VAL A 61 -5.69 -5.92 0.58
CA VAL A 61 -5.36 -4.53 0.21
C VAL A 61 -4.20 -4.00 1.06
N ALA A 62 -4.21 -4.27 2.37
CA ALA A 62 -3.12 -3.90 3.27
C ALA A 62 -1.79 -4.56 2.86
N VAL A 63 -1.80 -5.85 2.50
CA VAL A 63 -0.60 -6.57 2.02
C VAL A 63 -0.05 -5.94 0.74
N VAL A 64 -0.91 -5.64 -0.24
CA VAL A 64 -0.50 -4.99 -1.49
C VAL A 64 0.12 -3.61 -1.23
N ALA A 65 -0.49 -2.81 -0.35
CA ALA A 65 0.03 -1.50 0.04
C ALA A 65 1.40 -1.60 0.73
N ALA A 66 1.59 -2.60 1.61
CA ALA A 66 2.88 -2.87 2.24
C ALA A 66 3.94 -3.29 1.21
N ALA A 67 3.56 -4.12 0.23
CA ALA A 67 4.46 -4.53 -0.85
C ALA A 67 4.88 -3.34 -1.72
N ASP A 68 3.96 -2.43 -2.07
CA ASP A 68 4.29 -1.21 -2.83
C ASP A 68 5.28 -0.34 -2.05
N LEU A 69 5.10 -0.17 -0.74
CA LEU A 69 6.06 0.55 0.12
C LEU A 69 7.42 -0.14 0.21
N LEU A 70 7.47 -1.46 0.28
CA LEU A 70 8.72 -2.23 0.28
C LEU A 70 9.48 -2.07 -1.03
N VAL A 71 8.79 -2.15 -2.18
CA VAL A 71 9.39 -1.93 -3.49
C VAL A 71 9.94 -0.50 -3.61
N LEU A 72 9.17 0.50 -3.15
CA LEU A 72 9.63 1.90 -3.13
C LEU A 72 10.83 2.12 -2.21
N ARG A 73 10.91 1.40 -1.08
CA ARG A 73 12.06 1.45 -0.17
C ARG A 73 13.30 0.78 -0.77
N HIS A 74 13.12 -0.30 -1.52
CA HIS A 74 14.22 -1.06 -2.12
C HIS A 74 14.79 -0.40 -3.39
N ARG A 75 13.99 0.42 -4.10
CA ARG A 75 14.42 1.16 -5.30
C ARG A 75 15.06 2.53 -5.02
N ARG A 76 15.13 2.96 -3.76
CA ARG A 76 15.85 4.18 -3.33
C ARG A 76 17.25 3.84 -2.85
#